data_AF-A0A7U3NTK6-F1
#
_entry.id   AF-A0A7U3NTK6-F1
#
_cell.length_a   1.000
_cell.length_b   1.000
_cell.length_c   1.000
_cell.angle_alpha   90.00
_cell.angle_beta   90.00
_cell.angle_gamma   90.00
#
_symmetry.space_group_name_H-M   'P 1'
#
loop_
_entity.id
_entity.type
_entity.pdbx_description
1 polymer ?
#
loop_
_entity_poly.entity_id
_entity_poly.type
_entity_poly.pdbx_seq_one_letter_code
_entity_poly.pdbx_strand_id
1 'polypeptide(L)'
;VKEQTVTFMSRTRYGLEELWAMGMGDLLGAMFDFSEKLSALELSDEELGLFTAVVLVSADRSGMEDTASVEQLQETLLRALRALVLKTRPAETSRFTKLLLKLPDLRTLNNLHSEK
;
A
#
# COMPACT_ATOMS: atom_id res chain seq x y z
N VAL A 1 0.48 -23.87 11.28
CA VAL A 1 1.40 -22.95 10.59
C VAL A 1 0.63 -22.40 9.40
N LYS A 2 0.41 -21.08 9.28
CA LYS A 2 -0.26 -20.50 8.11
C LYS A 2 0.68 -20.67 6.90
N GLU A 3 0.22 -21.31 5.84
CA GLU A 3 0.96 -21.36 4.58
C GLU A 3 1.11 -19.94 4.01
N GLN A 4 2.34 -19.40 4.03
CA GLN A 4 2.67 -18.13 3.38
C GLN A 4 3.00 -18.41 1.91
N THR A 5 1.97 -18.32 1.06
CA THR A 5 2.09 -18.55 -0.39
C THR A 5 1.69 -17.30 -1.18
N VAL A 6 2.40 -17.02 -2.27
CA VAL A 6 2.00 -15.97 -3.23
C VAL A 6 1.37 -16.61 -4.44
N THR A 7 0.18 -16.12 -4.82
CA THR A 7 -0.47 -16.50 -6.08
C THR A 7 -0.17 -15.43 -7.12
N PHE A 8 0.56 -15.81 -8.17
CA PHE A 8 0.83 -14.93 -9.30
C PHE A 8 -0.35 -14.94 -10.27
N MET A 9 -0.42 -13.93 -11.14
CA MET A 9 -1.46 -13.81 -12.18
C MET A 9 -1.51 -15.00 -13.14
N SER A 10 -0.41 -15.76 -13.24
CA SER A 10 -0.33 -17.04 -13.96
C SER A 10 -1.11 -18.18 -13.28
N ARG A 11 -1.72 -17.94 -12.11
CA ARG A 11 -2.27 -18.92 -11.17
C ARG A 11 -1.23 -19.86 -10.55
N THR A 12 0.05 -19.62 -10.79
CA THR A 12 1.12 -20.34 -10.12
C THR A 12 1.21 -19.86 -8.67
N ARG A 13 1.25 -20.81 -7.74
CA ARG A 13 1.47 -20.56 -6.32
C ARG A 13 2.88 -20.98 -5.97
N TYR A 14 3.61 -20.10 -5.30
CA TYR A 14 4.93 -20.38 -4.78
C TYR A 14 4.93 -20.22 -3.27
N GLY A 15 5.63 -21.13 -2.59
CA GLY A 15 5.95 -20.97 -1.17
C GLY A 15 6.99 -19.87 -0.97
N LEU A 16 6.97 -19.24 0.22
CA LEU A 16 7.94 -18.20 0.56
C LEU A 16 9.40 -18.71 0.45
N GLU A 17 9.66 -19.95 0.86
CA GLU A 17 11.00 -20.59 0.75
C GLU A 17 11.47 -20.74 -0.71
N GLU A 18 10.56 -21.08 -1.64
CA GLU A 18 10.89 -21.20 -3.06
C GLU A 18 11.22 -19.83 -3.66
N LEU A 19 10.46 -18.79 -3.28
CA LEU A 19 10.70 -17.42 -3.72
C LEU A 19 12.03 -16.87 -3.17
N TRP A 20 12.40 -17.25 -1.95
CA TRP A 20 13.70 -16.94 -1.38
C TRP A 20 14.83 -17.62 -2.14
N ALA A 21 14.68 -18.90 -2.47
CA ALA A 21 15.65 -19.65 -3.25
C ALA A 21 15.85 -19.10 -4.67
N MET A 22 14.83 -18.44 -5.24
CA MET A 22 14.91 -17.78 -6.55
C MET A 22 15.61 -16.41 -6.50
N GLY A 23 16.04 -15.92 -5.34
CA GLY A 23 16.68 -14.61 -5.19
C GLY A 23 15.71 -13.42 -5.15
N MET A 24 14.41 -13.72 -5.00
CA MET A 24 13.35 -12.72 -4.86
C MET A 24 13.09 -12.32 -3.41
N GLY A 25 13.82 -12.89 -2.44
CA GLY A 25 13.39 -12.91 -1.05
C GLY A 25 13.29 -11.58 -0.33
N ASP A 26 14.15 -10.60 -0.62
CA ASP A 26 14.12 -9.31 0.08
C ASP A 26 12.88 -8.49 -0.32
N LEU A 27 12.59 -8.41 -1.62
CA LEU A 27 11.41 -7.70 -2.14
C LEU A 27 10.12 -8.42 -1.73
N LEU A 28 10.07 -9.74 -1.90
CA LEU A 28 8.88 -10.52 -1.57
C LEU A 28 8.62 -10.61 -0.08
N GLY A 29 9.66 -10.68 0.76
CA GLY A 29 9.54 -10.57 2.21
C GLY A 29 8.97 -9.22 2.64
N ALA A 30 9.50 -8.12 2.09
CA ALA A 30 8.98 -6.80 2.39
C ALA A 30 7.53 -6.60 1.92
N MET A 31 7.15 -7.14 0.76
CA MET A 31 5.75 -7.14 0.29
C MET A 31 4.82 -7.95 1.20
N PHE A 32 5.28 -9.09 1.71
CA PHE A 32 4.52 -9.90 2.66
C PHE A 32 4.30 -9.15 3.97
N ASP A 33 5.36 -8.61 4.57
CA ASP A 33 5.28 -7.83 5.80
C ASP A 33 4.31 -6.64 5.64
N PHE A 34 4.35 -5.98 4.48
CA PHE A 34 3.42 -4.90 4.17
C PHE A 34 1.98 -5.40 4.01
N SER A 35 1.78 -6.51 3.31
CA SER A 35 0.45 -7.12 3.14
C SER A 35 -0.16 -7.55 4.47
N GLU A 36 0.62 -8.13 5.38
CA GLU A 36 0.14 -8.49 6.73
C GLU A 36 -0.21 -7.24 7.55
N LYS A 37 0.64 -6.20 7.51
CA LYS A 37 0.35 -4.91 8.16
C LYS A 37 -0.91 -4.25 7.60
N LEU A 38 -1.14 -4.34 6.30
CA LEU A 38 -2.33 -3.79 5.63
C LEU A 38 -3.58 -4.61 5.97
N SER A 39 -3.47 -5.93 5.99
CA SER A 39 -4.56 -6.84 6.37
C SER A 39 -4.98 -6.63 7.83
N ALA A 40 -4.04 -6.36 8.74
CA ALA A 40 -4.31 -6.03 10.13
C ALA A 40 -5.09 -4.72 10.33
N LEU A 41 -5.17 -3.86 9.31
CA LEU A 41 -5.99 -2.64 9.37
C LEU A 41 -7.46 -2.91 9.08
N GLU A 42 -7.82 -4.11 8.59
CA GLU A 42 -9.19 -4.52 8.25
C GLU A 42 -9.92 -3.42 7.47
N LEU A 43 -9.31 -2.99 6.38
CA LEU A 43 -9.87 -1.96 5.50
C LEU A 43 -11.03 -2.55 4.70
N SER A 44 -12.10 -1.77 4.60
CA SER A 44 -13.15 -2.04 3.61
C SER A 44 -12.62 -1.80 2.19
N ASP A 45 -13.27 -2.40 1.20
CA ASP A 45 -12.89 -2.23 -0.21
C ASP A 45 -12.86 -0.76 -0.64
N GLU A 46 -13.77 0.06 -0.10
CA GLU A 46 -13.83 1.50 -0.32
C GLU A 46 -12.61 2.23 0.28
N GLU A 47 -12.26 1.94 1.54
CA GLU A 47 -11.09 2.51 2.21
C GLU A 47 -9.79 2.10 1.52
N LEU A 48 -9.69 0.83 1.11
CA LEU A 48 -8.54 0.29 0.41
C LEU A 48 -8.38 0.96 -0.95
N GLY A 49 -9.45 1.06 -1.74
CA GLY A 49 -9.39 1.71 -3.06
C GLY A 49 -8.95 3.17 -2.97
N LEU A 50 -9.46 3.92 -2.01
CA LEU A 50 -9.09 5.31 -1.81
C LEU A 50 -7.65 5.46 -1.27
N PHE A 51 -7.23 4.57 -0.37
CA PHE A 51 -5.85 4.50 0.11
C PHE A 51 -4.87 4.21 -1.03
N THR A 52 -5.18 3.24 -1.91
CA THR A 52 -4.38 2.96 -3.10
C THR A 52 -4.33 4.16 -4.06
N ALA A 53 -5.44 4.89 -4.24
CA ALA A 53 -5.44 6.11 -5.05
C ALA A 53 -4.50 7.18 -4.47
N VAL A 54 -4.52 7.40 -3.15
CA VAL A 54 -3.57 8.31 -2.48
C VAL A 54 -2.14 7.86 -2.72
N VAL A 55 -1.83 6.56 -2.56
CA VAL A 55 -0.49 6.01 -2.80
C VAL A 55 -0.02 6.25 -4.24
N LEU A 56 -0.88 6.00 -5.23
CA LEU A 56 -0.56 6.16 -6.65
C LEU A 56 -0.22 7.60 -7.02
N VAL A 57 -0.90 8.57 -6.40
CA VAL A 57 -0.69 10.01 -6.62
C VAL A 57 0.49 10.53 -5.78
N SER A 58 0.83 9.88 -4.67
CA SER A 58 1.92 10.26 -3.76
C SER A 58 3.31 9.75 -4.18
N ALA A 59 3.39 8.98 -5.26
CA ALA A 59 4.66 8.58 -5.85
C ALA A 59 5.31 9.84 -6.43
N ASP A 60 6.45 10.26 -5.87
CA ASP A 60 7.27 11.36 -6.36
C ASP A 60 7.76 11.05 -7.79
N ARG A 61 6.88 11.24 -8.77
CA ARG A 61 7.21 11.02 -10.17
C ARG A 61 8.00 12.23 -10.63
N SER A 62 9.32 12.12 -10.63
CA SER A 62 10.18 13.06 -11.34
C SER A 62 9.74 13.13 -12.81
N GLY A 63 9.42 14.34 -13.29
CA GLY A 63 8.96 14.57 -14.67
C GLY A 63 7.46 14.86 -14.85
N MET A 64 6.70 15.15 -13.79
CA MET A 64 5.32 15.64 -13.94
C MET A 64 5.32 17.10 -14.40
N GLU A 65 4.62 17.40 -15.49
CA GLU A 65 4.47 18.77 -16.02
C GLU A 65 3.58 19.66 -15.13
N ASP A 66 2.57 19.07 -14.48
CA ASP A 66 1.60 19.79 -13.65
C ASP A 66 1.52 19.22 -12.23
N THR A 67 2.55 19.51 -11.44
CA THR A 67 2.62 19.11 -10.03
C THR A 67 1.50 19.72 -9.19
N ALA A 68 1.03 20.92 -9.55
CA ALA A 68 -0.01 21.63 -8.80
C ALA A 68 -1.37 20.91 -8.86
N SER A 69 -1.77 20.44 -10.05
CA SER A 69 -3.01 19.66 -10.20
C SER A 69 -2.92 18.31 -9.48
N VAL A 70 -1.74 17.69 -9.45
CA VAL A 70 -1.49 16.42 -8.75
C VAL A 70 -1.58 16.60 -7.23
N GLU A 71 -1.01 17.68 -6.70
CA GLU A 71 -1.13 18.04 -5.28
C GLU A 71 -2.59 18.30 -4.88
N GLN A 72 -3.35 19.04 -5.70
CA GLN A 72 -4.78 19.27 -5.46
C GLN A 72 -5.58 17.97 -5.47
N LEU A 73 -5.27 17.05 -6.39
CA LEU A 73 -5.88 15.72 -6.42
C LEU A 73 -5.53 14.93 -5.15
N GLN A 74 -4.27 14.94 -4.73
CA GLN A 74 -3.82 14.27 -3.52
C GLN A 74 -4.55 14.79 -2.28
N GLU A 75 -4.66 16.12 -2.11
CA GLU A 75 -5.41 16.74 -1.01
C GLU A 75 -6.89 16.34 -1.02
N THR A 76 -7.48 16.27 -2.21
CA THR A 76 -8.89 15.89 -2.38
C THR A 76 -9.09 14.43 -1.96
N LEU A 77 -8.20 13.53 -2.40
CA LEU A 77 -8.23 12.11 -2.02
C LEU A 77 -7.99 11.91 -0.52
N LEU A 78 -7.06 12.66 0.09
CA LEU A 78 -6.81 12.63 1.53
C LEU A 78 -8.02 13.09 2.35
N ARG A 79 -8.68 14.17 1.91
CA ARG A 79 -9.94 14.63 2.52
C ARG A 79 -11.04 13.59 2.40
N ALA A 80 -11.20 13.00 1.22
CA ALA A 80 -12.18 11.95 0.99
C ALA A 80 -11.89 10.71 1.86
N LEU A 81 -10.62 10.31 2.03
CA LEU A 81 -10.21 9.19 2.88
C LEU A 81 -10.54 9.46 4.34
N ARG A 82 -10.23 10.66 4.82
CA ARG A 82 -10.57 11.07 6.18
C ARG A 82 -12.08 11.05 6.42
N ALA A 83 -12.87 11.58 5.49
CA ALA A 83 -14.32 11.59 5.59
C ALA A 83 -14.90 10.17 5.58
N LEU A 84 -14.38 9.28 4.72
CA LEU A 84 -14.79 7.88 4.66
C LEU A 84 -14.48 7.16 5.98
N VAL A 85 -13.24 7.26 6.48
CA VAL A 85 -12.85 6.63 7.76
C VAL A 85 -13.71 7.12 8.93
N LEU A 86 -13.99 8.44 9.00
CA LEU A 86 -14.88 9.00 10.02
C LEU A 86 -16.32 8.50 9.88
N LYS A 87 -16.81 8.29 8.66
CA LYS A 87 -18.15 7.77 8.40
C LYS A 87 -18.26 6.30 8.78
N THR A 88 -17.28 5.49 8.41
CA THR A 88 -17.29 4.03 8.62
C THR A 88 -17.06 3.67 10.08
N ARG A 89 -16.14 4.36 10.77
CA ARG A 89 -15.81 4.11 12.18
C ARG A 89 -15.52 5.41 12.94
N PRO A 90 -16.56 6.19 13.31
CA PRO A 90 -16.40 7.49 13.96
C PRO A 90 -15.67 7.43 15.32
N ALA A 91 -15.71 6.29 16.00
CA ALA A 91 -14.99 6.07 17.27
C ALA A 91 -13.47 5.87 17.09
N GLU A 92 -13.00 5.59 15.87
CA GLU A 92 -11.63 5.17 15.59
C GLU A 92 -10.84 6.27 14.83
N THR A 93 -10.85 7.49 15.36
CA THR A 93 -10.22 8.68 14.75
C THR A 93 -8.72 8.54 14.46
N SER A 94 -8.02 7.63 15.14
CA SER A 94 -6.60 7.34 14.89
C SER A 94 -6.35 6.48 13.64
N ARG A 95 -7.39 5.86 13.07
CA ARG A 95 -7.30 4.98 11.89
C ARG A 95 -6.78 5.71 10.65
N PHE A 96 -7.22 6.96 10.46
CA PHE A 96 -6.69 7.82 9.39
C PHE A 96 -5.18 8.05 9.56
N THR A 97 -4.71 8.38 10.76
CA THR A 97 -3.28 8.56 11.04
C THR A 97 -2.49 7.26 10.84
N LYS A 98 -3.03 6.11 11.27
CA LYS A 98 -2.42 4.80 11.04
C LYS A 98 -2.24 4.48 9.55
N LEU A 99 -3.22 4.85 8.71
CA LEU A 99 -3.11 4.70 7.26
C LEU A 99 -2.03 5.60 6.67
N LEU A 100 -1.98 6.87 7.08
CA LEU A 100 -0.93 7.79 6.60
C LEU A 100 0.47 7.34 7.00
N LEU A 101 0.64 6.74 8.18
CA LEU A 101 1.91 6.15 8.61
C LEU A 101 2.35 4.94 7.77
N LYS A 102 1.48 4.39 6.90
CA LYS A 102 1.83 3.34 5.93
C LYS A 102 2.27 3.85 4.58
N LEU A 103 2.09 5.13 4.27
CA LEU A 103 2.58 5.73 3.04
C LEU A 103 4.12 5.69 2.92
N PRO A 104 4.91 5.96 3.99
CA PRO A 104 6.36 5.82 3.93
C PRO A 104 6.82 4.37 3.72
N ASP A 105 6.19 3.39 4.38
CA ASP A 105 6.48 1.96 4.21
C ASP A 105 6.35 1.55 2.72
N LEU A 106 5.34 2.09 2.02
CA LEU A 106 5.14 1.87 0.58
C LEU A 106 6.17 2.56 -0.30
N ARG A 107 6.66 3.74 0.09
CA ARG A 107 7.76 4.41 -0.61
C ARG A 107 9.05 3.60 -0.50
N THR A 108 9.34 3.03 0.68
CA THR A 108 10.48 2.13 0.86
C THR A 108 10.36 0.89 -0.02
N LEU A 109 9.17 0.29 -0.12
CA LEU A 109 8.92 -0.81 -1.06
C LEU A 109 9.12 -0.42 -2.53
N ASN A 110 8.63 0.76 -2.93
CA ASN A 110 8.79 1.26 -4.29
C ASN A 110 10.27 1.51 -4.64
N ASN A 111 11.04 2.06 -3.70
CA ASN A 111 12.48 2.26 -3.86
C ASN A 111 13.24 0.94 -3.94
N LEU A 112 12.92 -0.04 -3.08
CA LEU A 112 13.48 -1.41 -3.15
C LEU A 112 13.19 -2.10 -4.50
N HIS A 113 12.06 -1.79 -5.13
CA HIS A 113 11.72 -2.27 -6.47
C HIS A 113 12.44 -1.48 -7.58
N SER A 114 12.79 -0.21 -7.37
CA SER A 114 13.47 0.63 -8.37
C SER A 114 15.00 0.48 -8.37
N GLU A 115 15.59 -0.08 -7.30
CA GLU A 115 17.04 -0.36 -7.20
C GLU A 115 17.46 -1.73 -7.76
N LYS A 116 16.57 -2.48 -8.42
CA LYS A 116 16.90 -3.70 -9.17
C LYS A 116 16.57 -3.55 -10.66
#